data_AF-A0A923HXS7-F1
#
_entry.id   AF-A0A923HXS7-F1
#
_cell.length_a   1.000
_cell.length_b   1.000
_cell.length_c   1.000
_cell.angle_alpha   90.00
_cell.angle_beta   90.00
_cell.angle_gamma   90.00
#
_symmetry.space_group_name_H-M   'P 1'
#
loop_
_entity.id
_entity.type
_entity.pdbx_description
1 polymer ?
#
loop_
_entity_poly.entity_id
_entity_poly.type
_entity_poly.pdbx_seq_one_letter_code
_entity_poly.pdbx_strand_id
1 'polypeptide(L)' 'MVDANAEAALIVAAQRGVNVRVLFNSNASDGGTVGMNQPAYDNLTANGVHVVYSWPGVLWHQKSIIVDNEKLRL' A
#
# COMPACT_ATOMS: atom_id res chain seq x y z
N MET A 1 -10.49 -0.50 -7.44
CA MET A 1 -10.78 -1.88 -6.98
C MET A 1 -10.41 -1.92 -5.51
N VAL A 2 -11.26 -2.46 -4.65
CA VAL A 2 -11.02 -2.51 -3.20
C VAL A 2 -10.72 -3.95 -2.82
N ASP A 3 -9.63 -4.18 -2.08
CA ASP A 3 -9.31 -5.48 -1.48
C ASP A 3 -9.26 -5.30 0.03
N ALA A 4 -10.45 -5.39 0.63
CA ALA A 4 -10.63 -5.16 2.07
C ALA A 4 -9.81 -6.13 2.93
N ASN A 5 -9.52 -7.34 2.42
CA ASN A 5 -8.73 -8.32 3.16
C ASN A 5 -7.24 -7.93 3.19
N ALA A 6 -6.70 -7.50 2.05
CA ALA A 6 -5.32 -7.02 1.98
C ALA A 6 -5.13 -5.75 2.84
N GLU A 7 -6.06 -4.80 2.75
CA GLU A 7 -6.02 -3.57 3.55
C GLU A 7 -6.07 -3.89 5.05
N ALA A 8 -7.01 -4.73 5.50
CA ALA A 8 -7.12 -5.13 6.89
C ALA A 8 -5.84 -5.82 7.41
N ALA A 9 -5.21 -6.68 6.61
CA ALA A 9 -3.98 -7.36 7.00
C ALA A 9 -2.81 -6.38 7.20
N LEU A 10 -2.68 -5.38 6.30
CA LEU A 10 -1.64 -4.35 6.38
C LEU A 10 -1.88 -3.42 7.58
N ILE A 11 -3.14 -3.05 7.85
CA ILE A 11 -3.53 -2.25 9.01
C ILE A 11 -3.20 -2.99 10.31
N VAL A 12 -3.59 -4.26 10.43
CA VAL A 12 -3.27 -5.08 11.61
C VAL A 12 -1.76 -5.20 11.79
N ALA A 13 -0.98 -5.31 10.70
CA ALA A 13 0.49 -5.32 10.81
C ALA A 13 1.05 -4.00 11.35
N ALA A 14 0.55 -2.86 10.86
CA ALA A 14 0.93 -1.54 11.37
C ALA A 14 0.59 -1.37 12.86
N GLN A 15 -0.60 -1.82 13.28
CA GLN A 15 -1.04 -1.81 14.68
C GLN A 15 -0.18 -2.70 15.59
N ARG A 16 0.44 -3.76 15.06
CA ARG A 16 1.44 -4.57 15.77
C ARG A 16 2.82 -3.91 15.86
N GLY A 17 3.00 -2.73 15.27
CA GLY A 17 4.28 -2.00 15.25
C GLY A 17 5.18 -2.34 14.06
N VAL A 18 4.70 -3.06 13.04
CA VAL A 18 5.45 -3.26 11.80
C VAL A 18 5.46 -1.97 10.99
N ASN A 19 6.62 -1.56 10.47
CA ASN A 19 6.69 -0.43 9.55
C ASN A 19 6.17 -0.84 8.16
N VAL A 20 4.91 -0.54 7.87
CA VAL A 20 4.26 -0.91 6.61
C VAL A 20 4.33 0.24 5.60
N ARG A 21 4.78 -0.07 4.39
CA ARG A 21 4.83 0.85 3.25
C ARG A 21 4.07 0.26 2.06
N VAL A 22 3.24 1.06 1.41
CA VAL A 22 2.47 0.67 0.22
C VAL A 22 2.79 1.62 -0.93
N LEU A 23 3.07 1.03 -2.09
CA LEU A 23 3.42 1.73 -3.32
C LEU A 23 2.29 1.52 -4.33
N PHE A 24 1.55 2.57 -4.63
CA PHE A 24 0.49 2.53 -5.64
C PHE A 24 0.96 3.09 -6.97
N ASN A 25 0.51 2.46 -8.04
CA ASN A 25 0.53 3.09 -9.35
C ASN A 25 -0.50 4.23 -9.38
N SER A 26 -0.21 5.28 -10.13
CA SER A 26 -1.10 6.42 -10.40
C SER A 26 -1.42 6.58 -11.91
N ASN A 27 -0.82 5.74 -12.76
CA ASN A 27 -0.94 5.82 -14.21
C ASN A 27 -2.24 5.14 -14.69
N ALA A 28 -2.92 5.78 -15.64
CA ALA A 28 -4.19 5.29 -16.18
C ALA A 28 -4.02 4.17 -17.22
N SER A 29 -2.85 4.03 -17.85
CA SER A 29 -2.64 3.11 -18.97
C SER A 29 -2.77 1.62 -18.62
N ASP A 30 -2.75 1.26 -17.33
CA ASP A 30 -2.84 -0.12 -16.84
C ASP A 30 -3.96 -0.34 -15.81
N GLY A 31 -4.86 0.62 -15.65
CA GLY A 31 -5.97 0.53 -14.69
C GLY A 31 -5.59 0.85 -13.23
N GLY A 32 -4.36 1.29 -12.95
CA GLY A 32 -3.94 1.72 -11.60
C GLY A 32 -4.07 3.23 -11.39
N THR A 33 -5.20 3.84 -11.72
CA THR A 33 -5.38 5.30 -11.55
C THR A 33 -5.44 5.72 -10.07
N VAL A 34 -5.11 6.98 -9.77
CA VAL A 34 -5.33 7.58 -8.45
C VAL A 34 -6.77 7.40 -7.99
N GLY A 35 -7.75 7.73 -8.85
CA GLY A 35 -9.17 7.62 -8.49
C GLY A 35 -9.62 6.20 -8.11
N MET A 36 -9.05 5.17 -8.75
CA MET A 36 -9.36 3.78 -8.44
C MET A 36 -8.76 3.29 -7.11
N ASN A 37 -7.63 3.88 -6.70
CA ASN A 37 -6.88 3.50 -5.50
C ASN A 37 -7.15 4.44 -4.31
N GLN A 38 -7.81 5.58 -4.53
CA GLN A 38 -8.03 6.60 -3.49
C GLN A 38 -8.73 6.05 -2.23
N PRO A 39 -9.78 5.22 -2.31
CA PRO A 39 -10.40 4.66 -1.10
C PRO A 39 -9.43 3.83 -0.25
N ALA A 40 -8.58 3.03 -0.90
CA ALA A 40 -7.57 2.23 -0.21
C ALA A 40 -6.45 3.12 0.36
N TYR A 41 -6.04 4.16 -0.37
CA TYR A 41 -5.08 5.17 0.10
C TYR A 41 -5.58 5.81 1.40
N ASP A 42 -6.83 6.29 1.41
CA ASP A 42 -7.43 6.97 2.56
C ASP A 42 -7.53 6.02 3.77
N ASN A 43 -8.00 4.79 3.55
CA ASN A 43 -8.15 3.79 4.63
C ASN A 43 -6.79 3.39 5.23
N LEU A 44 -5.79 3.12 4.40
CA LEU A 44 -4.45 2.73 4.86
C LEU A 44 -3.75 3.87 5.59
N THR A 45 -3.76 5.09 5.03
CA THR A 45 -3.11 6.25 5.64
C THR A 45 -3.76 6.66 6.96
N ALA A 46 -5.10 6.63 7.06
CA ALA A 46 -5.83 6.89 8.31
C ALA A 46 -5.47 5.90 9.43
N ASN A 47 -4.98 4.70 9.08
CA ASN A 47 -4.59 3.65 10.01
C ASN A 47 -3.06 3.51 10.17
N GLY A 48 -2.30 4.54 9.82
CA GLY A 48 -0.86 4.62 10.12
C GLY A 48 0.05 3.87 9.14
N VAL A 49 -0.49 3.41 8.00
CA VAL A 49 0.33 2.84 6.90
C VAL A 49 0.88 3.97 6.03
N HIS A 50 2.16 3.93 5.69
CA HIS A 50 2.76 4.91 4.78
C HIS A 50 2.46 4.54 3.33
N VAL A 51 1.69 5.37 2.61
CA VAL A 51 1.29 5.10 1.23
C VAL A 51 1.82 6.20 0.31
N VAL A 52 2.42 5.79 -0.81
CA VAL A 52 2.89 6.71 -1.87
C VAL A 52 2.41 6.27 -3.23
N TYR A 53 2.21 7.25 -4.11
CA TYR A 53 1.92 7.01 -5.52
C TYR A 53 3.20 7.07 -6.37
N SER A 54 3.18 6.38 -7.52
CA SER A 54 4.20 6.52 -8.56
C SER A 54 4.30 7.97 -9.05
N TRP A 55 5.50 8.37 -9.45
CA TRP A 55 5.77 9.70 -10.00
C TRP A 55 5.02 9.96 -11.32
N PRO A 56 4.79 11.23 -11.69
CA PRO A 56 4.22 11.57 -12.98
C PRO A 56 4.98 10.93 -14.14
N GLY A 57 4.24 10.29 -15.06
CA GLY A 57 4.82 9.61 -16.22
C GLY A 57 5.47 8.26 -15.93
N VAL A 58 5.48 7.79 -14.68
CA VAL A 58 6.03 6.48 -14.30
C VAL A 58 4.92 5.46 -14.12
N LEU A 59 5.14 4.26 -14.65
CA LEU A 59 4.26 3.10 -14.52
C LEU A 59 4.90 2.07 -13.57
N TRP A 60 4.25 1.78 -12.45
CA TRP A 60 4.65 0.68 -11.56
C TRP A 60 3.77 -0.55 -11.82
N HIS A 61 4.15 -1.37 -12.81
CA HIS A 61 3.38 -2.57 -13.20
C HIS A 61 3.79 -3.85 -12.45
N GLN A 62 4.66 -3.75 -11.45
CA GLN A 62 5.09 -4.88 -10.63
C GLN A 62 4.05 -5.19 -9.54
N LYS A 63 3.83 -6.48 -9.25
CA LYS A 63 3.00 -6.94 -8.12
C LYS A 63 3.86 -7.80 -7.21
N SER A 64 4.28 -7.25 -6.08
CA SER A 64 5.20 -7.93 -5.15
C SER A 64 4.97 -7.44 -3.73
N ILE A 65 5.27 -8.29 -2.76
CA ILE A 65 5.33 -7.97 -1.33
C ILE A 65 6.69 -8.41 -0.82
N ILE A 66 7.34 -7.55 -0.04
CA ILE A 66 8.62 -7.84 0.60
C ILE A 66 8.38 -7.80 2.11
N VAL A 67 8.87 -8.81 2.82
CA VAL A 67 8.81 -8.90 4.28
C VAL A 67 10.23 -9.05 4.80
N ASP A 68 10.65 -8.12 5.65
CA ASP A 68 11.96 -8.14 6.28
C ASP A 68 12.01 -9.30 7.29
N ASN A 69 13.12 -10.04 7.33
CA ASN A 69 13.25 -11.26 8.16
C ASN A 69 13.78 -10.99 9.58
N GLU A 70 13.62 -9.77 10.10
CA GLU A 70 14.03 -9.41 11.45
C GLU A 70 12.87 -9.58 12.43
N LYS A 71 12.98 -10.55 13.34
CA LYS A 71 12.09 -10.58 14.51
C LYS A 71 12.34 -9.32 15.32
N LEU A 72 11.28 -8.55 15.59
CA LEU A 72 11.27 -7.53 16.64
C LEU A 72 11.87 -8.16 17.91
N ARG A 73 13.10 -7.78 18.25
CA ARG A 73 13.69 -8.11 19.55
C ARG A 73 13.01 -7.20 20.57
N LEU A 74 12.01 -7.76 21.25
CA LEU A 74 11.49 -7.22 22.50
C LEU A 74 12.53 -7.38 23.61
#